data_AF-K0YVR5-F1
#
_entry.id   AF-K0YVR5-F1
#
_cell.length_a   1.000
_cell.length_b   1.000
_cell.length_c   1.000
_cell.angle_alpha   90.00
_cell.angle_beta   90.00
_cell.angle_gamma   90.00
#
_symmetry.space_group_name_H-M   'P 1'
#
loop_
_entity.id
_entity.type
_entity.pdbx_description
1 polymer ?
#
loop_
_entity_poly.entity_id
_entity_poly.type
_entity_poly.pdbx_seq_one_letter_code
_entity_poly.pdbx_strand_id
1 'polypeptide(L)' 'MSTFDIEQRWPDLFEGLEPSQREIVLDTLALGWHEGNEPTRRVVKNLTDYVRREISIDEYLARATVGVYHGSEEPL' A
#
# COMPACT_ATOMS: atom_id res chain seq x y z
N MET A 1 -1.84 -2.25 -21.79
CA MET A 1 -0.87 -1.87 -20.75
C MET A 1 -1.69 -1.23 -19.65
N SER A 2 -1.73 -1.82 -18.46
CA SER A 2 -2.35 -1.16 -17.30
C SER A 2 -1.50 0.04 -16.91
N THR A 3 -2.13 1.15 -16.54
CA THR A 3 -1.43 2.35 -16.05
C THR A 3 -1.23 2.20 -14.53
N PHE A 4 -0.17 2.80 -14.00
CA PHE A 4 0.03 2.92 -12.56
C PHE A 4 -0.57 4.25 -12.08
N ASP A 5 -1.83 4.22 -11.65
CA ASP A 5 -2.64 5.39 -11.29
C ASP A 5 -3.12 5.38 -9.82
N ILE A 6 -2.29 4.88 -8.91
CA ILE A 6 -2.69 4.61 -7.51
C ILE A 6 -3.20 5.84 -6.74
N GLU A 7 -2.60 7.01 -6.94
CA GLU A 7 -3.07 8.25 -6.32
C GLU A 7 -4.43 8.70 -6.84
N GLN A 8 -4.72 8.45 -8.13
CA GLN A 8 -6.02 8.77 -8.71
C GLN A 8 -7.10 7.79 -8.22
N ARG A 9 -6.72 6.53 -7.97
CA ARG A 9 -7.63 5.51 -7.43
C ARG A 9 -8.05 5.80 -5.99
N TRP A 10 -7.12 6.26 -5.14
CA TRP A 10 -7.36 6.48 -3.71
C TRP A 10 -6.72 7.77 -3.19
N PRO A 11 -7.16 8.96 -3.66
CA PRO A 11 -6.55 10.23 -3.30
C PRO A 11 -6.63 10.52 -1.79
N ASP A 12 -7.69 10.04 -1.13
CA ASP A 12 -7.92 10.18 0.31
C ASP A 12 -6.78 9.59 1.17
N LEU A 13 -6.10 8.56 0.68
CA LEU A 13 -5.01 7.90 1.43
C LEU A 13 -3.70 8.69 1.40
N PHE A 14 -3.56 9.65 0.48
CA PHE A 14 -2.37 10.48 0.32
C PHE A 14 -2.54 11.89 0.93
N GLU A 15 -3.72 12.19 1.48
CA GLU A 15 -3.96 13.44 2.19
C GLU A 15 -3.09 13.53 3.45
N GLY A 16 -2.46 14.69 3.66
CA GLY A 16 -1.60 14.94 4.81
C GLY A 16 -0.20 14.33 4.74
N LEU A 17 0.16 13.62 3.66
CA LEU A 17 1.55 13.23 3.42
C LEU A 17 2.40 14.42 2.97
N GLU A 18 3.57 14.56 3.57
CA GLU A 18 4.61 15.44 3.05
C GLU A 18 5.07 14.97 1.66
N PRO A 19 5.60 15.84 0.79
CA PRO A 19 6.04 15.47 -0.55
C PRO A 19 7.00 14.27 -0.58
N SER A 20 7.98 14.24 0.34
CA SER A 20 8.94 13.13 0.45
C SER A 20 8.30 11.82 0.90
N GLN A 21 7.28 11.88 1.75
CA GLN A 21 6.52 10.70 2.16
C GLN A 21 5.69 10.15 1.01
N ARG A 22 5.08 11.04 0.22
CA ARG A 22 4.33 10.67 -0.99
C ARG A 22 5.24 9.96 -2.00
N GLU A 23 6.42 10.48 -2.27
CA GLU A 23 7.41 9.85 -3.16
C GLU A 23 7.79 8.44 -2.68
N ILE A 24 8.08 8.27 -1.39
CA ILE A 24 8.42 6.95 -0.80
C ILE A 24 7.28 5.94 -1.01
N VAL A 25 6.02 6.34 -0.78
CA VAL A 25 4.85 5.48 -0.98
C VAL A 25 4.71 5.08 -2.45
N LEU A 26 4.81 6.05 -3.37
CA LEU A 26 4.69 5.83 -4.80
C LEU A 26 5.76 4.88 -5.33
N ASP A 27 7.02 5.12 -4.99
CA ASP A 27 8.15 4.28 -5.43
C ASP A 27 8.02 2.84 -4.94
N THR A 28 7.62 2.67 -3.67
CA THR A 28 7.41 1.34 -3.08
C THR A 28 6.28 0.57 -3.79
N LEU A 29 5.17 1.24 -4.09
CA LEU A 29 4.03 0.63 -4.77
C LEU A 29 4.32 0.38 -6.26
N ALA A 30 5.07 1.27 -6.92
CA ALA A 30 5.48 1.12 -8.30
C ALA A 30 6.42 -0.07 -8.47
N LEU A 31 7.37 -0.27 -7.53
CA LEU A 31 8.24 -1.44 -7.51
C LEU A 31 7.43 -2.73 -7.45
N GLY A 32 6.51 -2.84 -6.49
CA GLY A 32 5.65 -4.03 -6.36
C GLY A 32 4.77 -4.26 -7.60
N TRP A 33 4.27 -3.17 -8.21
CA TRP A 33 3.50 -3.25 -9.45
C TRP A 33 4.33 -3.76 -10.64
N HIS A 34 5.59 -3.33 -10.77
CA HIS A 34 6.52 -3.84 -11.78
C HIS A 34 6.87 -5.32 -11.57
N GLU A 35 6.79 -5.82 -10.34
CA GLU A 35 6.91 -7.25 -10.01
C GLU A 35 5.62 -8.06 -10.25
N GLY A 36 4.56 -7.42 -10.75
CA GLY A 36 3.29 -8.06 -11.06
C GLY A 36 2.29 -8.09 -9.91
N ASN A 37 2.57 -7.41 -8.79
CA ASN A 37 1.64 -7.30 -7.67
C ASN A 37 0.69 -6.12 -7.90
N GLU A 38 -0.61 -6.37 -8.02
CA GLU A 38 -1.59 -5.28 -8.07
C GLU A 38 -1.82 -4.69 -6.66
N PRO A 39 -1.58 -3.38 -6.45
CA PRO A 39 -1.85 -2.76 -5.16
C PRO A 39 -3.34 -2.82 -4.81
N THR A 40 -3.65 -3.24 -3.58
CA THR A 40 -5.01 -3.15 -3.02
C THR A 40 -5.14 -1.92 -2.14
N ARG A 41 -6.37 -1.40 -1.97
CA ARG A 41 -6.61 -0.23 -1.10
C ARG A 41 -6.06 -0.43 0.31
N ARG A 42 -6.14 -1.66 0.83
CA ARG A 42 -5.60 -2.05 2.14
C ARG A 42 -4.07 -1.93 2.20
N VAL A 43 -3.38 -2.43 1.17
CA VAL A 43 -1.90 -2.34 1.10
C VAL A 43 -1.48 -0.87 1.04
N VAL A 44 -2.14 -0.07 0.21
CA VAL A 44 -1.85 1.38 0.12
C VAL A 44 -2.09 2.05 1.45
N LYS A 45 -3.23 1.82 2.11
CA LYS A 45 -3.54 2.41 3.42
C LYS A 45 -2.51 2.04 4.50
N ASN A 46 -2.11 0.78 4.57
CA ASN A 46 -1.13 0.34 5.56
C ASN A 46 0.24 0.99 5.33
N LEU A 47 0.65 1.11 4.07
CA LEU A 47 1.91 1.76 3.73
C LEU A 47 1.86 3.26 4.00
N THR A 48 0.77 3.96 3.65
CA THR A 48 0.62 5.39 3.93
C THR A 48 0.59 5.65 5.44
N ASP A 49 -0.16 4.85 6.22
CA ASP A 49 -0.19 4.91 7.69
C ASP A 49 1.21 4.72 8.31
N TYR A 50 1.99 3.79 7.77
CA TYR A 50 3.35 3.53 8.23
C TYR A 50 4.30 4.68 7.90
N VAL A 51 4.30 5.15 6.65
CA VAL A 51 5.20 6.23 6.19
C VAL A 51 4.89 7.56 6.91
N ARG A 52 3.62 7.82 7.24
CA ARG A 52 3.22 8.97 8.07
C ARG A 52 3.43 8.79 9.57
N ARG A 53 3.96 7.63 9.99
CA ARG A 53 4.27 7.25 11.38
C ARG A 53 3.05 7.21 12.29
N GLU A 54 1.87 6.92 11.75
CA GLU A 54 0.68 6.66 12.54
C GLU A 54 0.63 5.24 13.09
N ILE A 55 1.29 4.30 12.41
CA ILE A 55 1.48 2.93 12.88
C ILE A 55 2.97 2.59 12.96
N SER A 56 3.32 1.70 13.87
CA SER A 56 4.69 1.19 14.00
C SER A 56 5.02 0.18 12.89
N ILE A 57 6.31 -0.12 12.74
CA ILE A 57 6.75 -1.20 11.85
C ILE A 57 6.18 -2.56 12.28
N ASP A 58 6.10 -2.84 13.58
CA ASP A 58 5.52 -4.10 14.10
C ASP A 58 4.05 -4.23 13.70
N GLU A 59 3.28 -3.14 13.80
CA GLU A 59 1.88 -3.14 13.39
C GLU A 59 1.73 -3.26 11.87
N TYR A 60 2.57 -2.57 11.10
CA TYR A 60 2.60 -2.69 9.65
C TYR A 60 2.85 -4.14 9.20
N LEU A 61 3.84 -4.80 9.81
CA LEU A 61 4.19 -6.20 9.53
C LEU A 61 3.06 -7.15 9.93
N ALA A 62 2.47 -6.97 11.11
CA ALA A 62 1.33 -7.78 11.55
C ALA A 62 0.15 -7.70 10.57
N ARG A 63 -0.17 -6.50 10.08
CA ARG A 63 -1.23 -6.28 9.08
C ARG A 63 -0.87 -6.89 7.71
N ALA A 64 0.40 -6.88 7.33
CA ALA A 64 0.87 -7.51 6.10
C ALA A 64 0.79 -9.04 6.18
N THR A 65 1.19 -9.64 7.30
CA THR A 65 1.12 -11.10 7.54
C THR A 65 -0.31 -11.61 7.57
N VAL A 66 -1.24 -10.89 8.22
CA VAL A 66 -2.68 -11.21 8.18
C VAL A 66 -3.23 -11.07 6.75
N GLY A 67 -2.67 -10.15 5.96
CA GLY A 67 -3.02 -10.00 4.54
C GLY A 67 -2.61 -11.17 3.67
N VAL A 68 -1.48 -11.80 3.96
CA VAL A 68 -1.00 -13.04 3.29
C VAL A 68 -1.87 -14.24 3.70
N TYR A 69 -2.24 -14.36 4.97
CA TYR A 69 -3.10 -15.45 5.46
C TYR A 69 -4.54 -15.39 4.94
N HIS A 70 -5.10 -14.19 4.73
CA HIS A 70 -6.44 -14.04 4.14
C HIS A 70 -6.46 -14.13 2.59
N GLY A 71 -5.31 -14.19 1.93
CA GLY A 71 -5.21 -14.36 0.47
C GLY A 71 -5.35 -15.81 0.01
N SER A 72 -5.46 -16.77 0.94
CA SER A 72 -5.49 -18.22 0.69
C SER A 72 -6.86 -18.89 0.96
N GLU A 73 -7.92 -18.13 1.22
CA GLU A 73 -9.31 -18.60 1.38
C GLU A 73 -10.19 -17.59 0.60
N GLU A 74 -10.95 -17.87 -0.46
CA GLU A 74 -11.53 -19.09 -1.05
C GLU A 74 -11.62 -18.97 -2.60
N PRO A 75 -11.53 -20.08 -3.36
CA PRO A 75 -12.20 -20.18 -4.66
C PRO A 75 -13.67 -20.59 -4.45
N LEU A 76 -14.60 -19.83 -5.06
CA LEU A 76 -15.95 -20.33 -5.35
C LEU A 76 -15.89 -21.39 -6.45
#